data_AF-A0A2H5U832-F1
#
_entry.id   AF-A0A2H5U832-F1
#
_cell.length_a   1.000
_cell.length_b   1.000
_cell.length_c   1.000
_cell.angle_alpha   90.00
_cell.angle_beta   90.00
_cell.angle_gamma   90.00
#
_symmetry.space_group_name_H-M   'P 1'
#
loop_
_entity.id
_entity.type
_entity.pdbx_description
1 polymer ?
#
loop_
_entity_poly.entity_id
_entity_poly.type
_entity_poly.pdbx_seq_one_letter_code
_entity_poly.pdbx_strand_id
1 'polypeptide(L)'
;MALGLFWQYVNSFNKGHCLSFSTNDKFIHFIKCSNNLLPTIDNLRKRNELYNQVKCPMCLHDDEDIWHIVICPGHEDGFQQVELEVTSKIMKFIKKSTSSTKIVQEQLERIIFEYKDEAFPLIKERNCIELTRGLISDTIITKLRRFLSKKVTNEVVSRIIKHFHKAFRKYIWNPRCYELNILEAKLDITKKDKMNTVRSHSCSISQQLDIQQTQGTLDKNELLRKTLTRCKNYIHSLITKGSSQSWKT
;
A
#
# COMPACT_ATOMS: atom_id res chain seq x y z
N MET A 1 -8.84 8.16 16.41
CA MET A 1 -8.02 7.43 15.41
C MET A 1 -6.88 6.75 16.15
N ALA A 2 -6.79 5.42 16.12
CA ALA A 2 -5.81 4.67 16.94
C ALA A 2 -4.43 4.54 16.27
N LEU A 3 -3.72 5.67 16.11
CA LEU A 3 -2.38 5.73 15.47
C LEU A 3 -1.35 4.78 16.12
N GLY A 4 -1.44 4.52 17.43
CA GLY A 4 -0.55 3.57 18.10
C GLY A 4 -0.69 2.13 17.60
N LEU A 5 -1.90 1.70 17.20
CA LEU A 5 -2.16 0.35 16.69
C LEU A 5 -1.66 0.17 15.25
N PHE A 6 -1.70 1.25 14.47
CA PHE A 6 -1.07 1.31 13.14
C PHE A 6 0.43 1.02 13.25
N TRP A 7 1.14 1.77 14.10
CA TRP A 7 2.57 1.58 14.31
C TRP A 7 2.91 0.23 14.91
N GLN A 8 2.06 -0.31 15.78
CA GLN A 8 2.22 -1.67 16.30
C GLN A 8 2.17 -2.71 15.17
N TYR A 9 1.27 -2.55 14.19
CA TYR A 9 1.20 -3.44 13.04
C TYR A 9 2.40 -3.26 12.10
N VAL A 10 2.81 -2.02 11.81
CA VAL A 10 4.04 -1.70 11.07
C VAL A 10 5.24 -2.41 11.69
N ASN A 11 5.41 -2.31 13.01
CA ASN A 11 6.49 -2.97 13.74
C ASN A 11 6.41 -4.51 13.69
N SER A 12 5.20 -5.06 13.54
CA SER A 12 4.99 -6.51 13.47
C SER A 12 5.52 -7.16 12.19
N PHE A 13 5.74 -6.38 11.12
CA PHE A 13 6.25 -6.94 9.86
C PHE A 13 7.65 -7.49 10.00
N ASN A 14 8.48 -7.00 10.93
CA ASN A 14 9.88 -7.45 10.98
C ASN A 14 10.62 -7.28 12.31
N LYS A 15 10.01 -6.76 13.38
CA LYS A 15 10.75 -6.38 14.60
C LYS A 15 12.04 -5.57 14.29
N GLY A 16 12.09 -4.83 13.17
CA GLY A 16 13.25 -4.03 12.75
C GLY A 16 14.18 -4.61 11.66
N HIS A 17 14.01 -5.85 11.18
CA HIS A 17 14.92 -6.42 10.16
C HIS A 17 14.19 -7.00 8.95
N CYS A 18 14.32 -6.41 7.75
CA CYS A 18 13.80 -6.99 6.50
C CYS A 18 14.57 -8.24 6.07
N LEU A 19 14.23 -9.39 6.65
CA LEU A 19 14.95 -10.65 6.48
C LEU A 19 14.61 -11.42 5.19
N SER A 20 13.54 -11.06 4.48
CA SER A 20 13.19 -11.71 3.21
C SER A 20 12.51 -10.76 2.21
N PHE A 21 12.66 -11.06 0.92
CA PHE A 21 11.95 -10.35 -0.15
C PHE A 21 10.42 -10.42 0.04
N SER A 22 9.89 -11.55 0.50
CA SER A 22 8.45 -11.70 0.74
C SER A 22 7.95 -10.79 1.86
N THR A 23 8.71 -10.64 2.93
CA THR A 23 8.34 -9.78 4.05
C THR A 23 8.47 -8.31 3.66
N ASN A 24 9.54 -7.95 2.94
CA ASN A 24 9.74 -6.60 2.43
C ASN A 24 8.63 -6.20 1.45
N ASP A 25 8.25 -7.08 0.53
CA ASP A 25 7.17 -6.84 -0.43
C ASP A 25 5.81 -6.59 0.26
N LYS A 26 5.47 -7.37 1.29
CA LYS A 26 4.26 -7.13 2.10
C LYS A 26 4.32 -5.79 2.83
N PHE A 27 5.47 -5.46 3.40
CA PHE A 27 5.69 -4.20 4.10
C PHE A 27 5.56 -2.99 3.15
N ILE A 28 6.26 -3.01 2.01
CA ILE A 28 6.18 -1.95 1.01
C ILE A 28 4.76 -1.81 0.45
N HIS A 29 4.07 -2.93 0.21
CA HIS A 29 2.67 -2.87 -0.21
C HIS A 29 1.81 -2.15 0.83
N PHE A 30 1.93 -2.51 2.12
CA PHE A 30 1.22 -1.84 3.20
C PHE A 30 1.52 -0.33 3.24
N ILE A 31 2.79 0.06 3.21
CA ILE A 31 3.21 1.47 3.19
C ILE A 31 2.62 2.21 1.98
N LYS A 32 2.59 1.58 0.80
CA LYS A 32 1.98 2.18 -0.39
C LYS A 32 0.48 2.38 -0.21
N CYS A 33 -0.23 1.40 0.35
CA CYS A 33 -1.65 1.56 0.65
C CYS A 33 -1.91 2.71 1.64
N SER A 34 -1.16 2.78 2.74
CA SER A 34 -1.31 3.84 3.76
C SER A 34 -1.11 5.25 3.22
N ASN A 35 -0.25 5.42 2.21
CA ASN A 35 0.14 6.72 1.68
C ASN A 35 -0.47 7.04 0.31
N ASN A 36 -1.44 6.24 -0.17
CA ASN A 36 -2.00 6.40 -1.52
C ASN A 36 -0.94 6.38 -2.64
N LEU A 37 0.08 5.51 -2.51
CA LEU A 37 1.20 5.35 -3.44
C LEU A 37 1.14 4.03 -4.21
N LEU A 38 0.00 3.34 -4.18
CA LEU A 38 -0.24 2.20 -5.04
C LEU A 38 -0.15 2.65 -6.51
N PRO A 39 0.36 1.82 -7.43
CA PRO A 39 0.37 2.11 -8.86
C PRO A 39 -1.04 1.96 -9.45
N THR A 40 -1.97 2.76 -8.94
CA THR A 40 -3.26 3.06 -9.56
C THR A 40 -3.03 3.84 -10.85
N ILE A 41 -4.00 3.82 -11.77
CA ILE A 41 -3.85 4.49 -13.06
C ILE A 41 -3.54 5.99 -12.88
N ASP A 42 -4.23 6.69 -11.98
CA ASP A 42 -3.94 8.10 -11.68
C ASP A 42 -2.47 8.32 -11.25
N ASN A 43 -1.91 7.41 -10.45
CA ASN A 43 -0.53 7.46 -9.99
C ASN A 43 0.48 7.06 -11.07
N LEU A 44 0.10 6.16 -11.98
CA LEU A 44 0.91 5.77 -13.12
C LEU A 44 1.00 6.91 -14.15
N ARG A 45 -0.12 7.59 -14.44
CA ARG A 45 -0.18 8.78 -15.32
C ARG A 45 0.79 9.88 -14.88
N LYS A 46 0.89 10.12 -13.57
CA LYS A 46 1.85 11.11 -13.01
C LYS A 46 3.31 10.81 -13.33
N ARG A 47 3.65 9.57 -13.67
CA ARG A 47 5.03 9.10 -13.90
C ARG A 47 5.34 8.83 -15.36
N ASN A 48 4.31 8.48 -16.13
CA ASN A 48 4.45 8.01 -17.49
C ASN A 48 3.16 8.29 -18.29
N GLU A 49 3.31 9.06 -19.37
CA GLU A 49 2.22 9.52 -20.25
C GLU A 49 1.53 8.37 -20.99
N LEU A 50 2.15 7.19 -21.08
CA LEU A 50 1.57 5.98 -21.67
C LEU A 50 0.22 5.59 -21.04
N TYR A 51 -0.03 5.99 -19.80
CA TYR A 51 -1.25 5.67 -19.08
C TYR A 51 -2.36 6.73 -19.20
N ASN A 52 -2.14 7.82 -19.96
CA ASN A 52 -3.06 8.96 -20.02
C ASN A 52 -4.47 8.56 -20.50
N GLN A 53 -4.56 7.61 -21.43
CA GLN A 53 -5.83 7.13 -21.98
C GLN A 53 -6.31 5.82 -21.35
N VAL A 54 -5.50 5.21 -20.47
CA VAL A 54 -5.85 3.93 -19.84
C VAL A 54 -6.96 4.16 -18.82
N LYS A 55 -8.07 3.43 -18.90
CA LYS A 55 -9.15 3.45 -17.89
C LYS A 55 -8.91 2.39 -16.81
N CYS A 56 -9.80 2.31 -15.82
CA CYS A 56 -9.77 1.26 -14.80
C CYS A 56 -9.66 -0.13 -15.46
N PRO A 57 -8.68 -0.96 -15.11
CA PRO A 57 -8.53 -2.30 -15.69
C PRO A 57 -9.70 -3.23 -15.41
N MET A 58 -10.54 -2.91 -14.41
CA MET A 58 -11.60 -3.79 -13.93
C MET A 58 -12.97 -3.47 -14.54
N CYS A 59 -13.34 -2.19 -14.65
CA CYS A 59 -14.60 -1.79 -15.30
C CYS A 59 -14.41 -1.27 -16.74
N LEU A 60 -13.17 -0.97 -17.14
CA LEU A 60 -12.78 -0.47 -18.47
C LEU A 60 -13.42 0.87 -18.89
N HIS A 61 -14.17 1.54 -18.00
CA HIS A 61 -14.95 2.74 -18.34
C HIS A 61 -14.47 3.98 -17.58
N ASP A 62 -14.37 3.88 -16.27
CA ASP A 62 -14.06 5.00 -15.38
C ASP A 62 -12.55 5.20 -15.20
N ASP A 63 -12.16 6.39 -14.77
CA ASP A 63 -10.79 6.64 -14.33
C ASP A 63 -10.54 5.96 -12.99
N GLU A 64 -9.40 5.27 -12.87
CA GLU A 64 -9.03 4.59 -11.63
C GLU A 64 -8.12 5.46 -10.77
N ASP A 65 -8.65 5.83 -9.62
CA ASP A 65 -7.90 6.20 -8.43
C ASP A 65 -8.25 5.24 -7.27
N ILE A 66 -7.75 5.53 -6.07
CA ILE A 66 -8.02 4.71 -4.89
C ILE A 66 -9.50 4.70 -4.48
N TRP A 67 -10.23 5.79 -4.74
CA TRP A 67 -11.66 5.90 -4.43
C TRP A 67 -12.46 5.03 -5.39
N HIS A 68 -12.16 5.11 -6.69
CA HIS A 68 -12.77 4.29 -7.70
C HIS A 68 -12.56 2.80 -7.40
N ILE A 69 -11.38 2.36 -6.95
CA ILE A 69 -11.17 0.94 -6.56
C ILE A 69 -12.24 0.44 -5.58
N VAL A 70 -12.67 1.28 -4.63
CA VAL A 70 -13.64 0.90 -3.60
C VAL A 70 -15.07 0.78 -4.14
N ILE A 71 -15.43 1.60 -5.11
CA ILE A 71 -16.79 1.66 -5.69
C ILE A 71 -16.90 0.96 -7.04
N CYS A 72 -15.78 0.53 -7.62
CA CYS A 72 -15.73 -0.11 -8.92
C CYS A 72 -16.57 -1.38 -8.91
N PRO A 73 -17.54 -1.53 -9.84
CA PRO A 73 -18.34 -2.76 -9.96
C PRO A 73 -17.47 -4.00 -10.19
N GLY A 74 -16.36 -3.86 -10.91
CA GLY A 74 -15.41 -4.96 -11.15
C GLY A 74 -14.67 -5.45 -9.90
N HIS A 75 -14.85 -4.79 -8.75
CA HIS A 75 -14.29 -5.20 -7.47
C HIS A 75 -15.30 -5.73 -6.45
N GLU A 76 -16.59 -5.76 -6.80
CA GLU A 76 -17.66 -6.09 -5.85
C GLU A 76 -17.49 -7.49 -5.23
N ASP A 77 -17.35 -8.53 -6.05
CA ASP A 77 -17.09 -9.90 -5.58
C ASP A 77 -15.82 -9.98 -4.74
N GLY A 78 -14.78 -9.25 -5.15
CA GLY A 78 -13.52 -9.19 -4.42
C GLY A 78 -13.70 -8.62 -3.01
N PHE A 79 -14.51 -7.56 -2.85
CA PHE A 79 -14.80 -6.98 -1.54
C PHE A 79 -15.64 -7.91 -0.68
N GLN A 80 -16.62 -8.62 -1.25
CA GLN A 80 -17.36 -9.65 -0.52
C GLN A 80 -16.43 -10.75 0.02
N GLN A 81 -15.44 -11.19 -0.76
CA GLN A 81 -14.42 -12.14 -0.31
C GLN A 81 -13.53 -11.57 0.80
N VAL A 82 -13.16 -10.28 0.71
CA VAL A 82 -12.42 -9.57 1.77
C VAL A 82 -13.23 -9.55 3.07
N GLU A 83 -14.49 -9.15 3.01
CA GLU A 83 -15.40 -9.05 4.15
C GLU A 83 -15.55 -10.40 4.86
N LEU A 84 -15.82 -11.46 4.10
CA LEU A 84 -15.95 -12.83 4.60
C LEU A 84 -14.64 -13.32 5.24
N GLU A 85 -13.49 -13.16 4.57
CA GLU A 85 -12.21 -13.64 5.08
C GLU A 85 -11.81 -12.92 6.38
N VAL A 86 -12.00 -11.60 6.44
CA VAL A 86 -11.70 -10.78 7.62
C VAL A 86 -12.62 -11.17 8.77
N THR A 87 -13.94 -11.12 8.58
CA THR A 87 -14.91 -11.38 9.64
C THR A 87 -14.75 -12.80 10.20
N SER A 88 -14.58 -13.81 9.34
CA SER A 88 -14.38 -15.20 9.77
C SER A 88 -13.11 -15.37 10.62
N LYS A 89 -11.99 -14.77 10.21
CA LYS A 89 -10.73 -14.86 10.96
C LYS A 89 -10.79 -14.14 12.30
N ILE A 90 -11.42 -12.98 12.34
CA ILE A 90 -11.59 -12.22 13.59
C ILE A 90 -12.55 -12.95 14.53
N MET A 91 -13.67 -13.47 14.02
CA MET A 91 -14.60 -14.26 14.81
C MET A 91 -13.94 -15.50 15.42
N LYS A 92 -13.15 -16.23 14.63
CA LYS A 92 -12.37 -17.38 15.11
C LYS A 92 -11.40 -17.00 16.23
N PHE A 93 -10.74 -15.84 16.11
CA PHE A 93 -9.87 -15.33 17.16
C PHE A 93 -10.64 -14.98 18.44
N ILE A 94 -11.75 -14.24 18.32
CA ILE A 94 -12.58 -13.83 19.46
C ILE A 94 -13.08 -15.06 20.23
N LYS A 95 -13.63 -16.07 19.53
CA LYS A 95 -14.12 -17.31 20.15
C LYS A 95 -13.02 -18.06 20.91
N LYS A 96 -11.76 -17.97 20.45
CA LYS A 96 -10.60 -18.56 21.15
C LYS A 96 -10.18 -17.74 22.37
N SER A 97 -10.33 -16.42 22.30
CA SER A 97 -9.85 -15.49 23.34
C SER A 97 -10.88 -15.21 24.43
N THR A 98 -12.15 -15.61 24.26
CA THR A 98 -13.21 -15.33 25.22
C THR A 98 -14.24 -16.46 25.23
N SER A 99 -14.42 -17.09 26.39
CA SER A 99 -15.35 -18.22 26.59
C SER A 99 -16.83 -17.83 26.64
N SER A 100 -17.15 -16.55 26.84
CA SER A 100 -18.52 -16.05 27.10
C SER A 100 -19.00 -14.96 26.13
N THR A 101 -18.29 -14.71 25.02
CA THR A 101 -18.65 -13.59 24.15
C THR A 101 -20.01 -13.82 23.48
N LYS A 102 -20.86 -12.80 23.47
CA LYS A 102 -22.19 -12.83 22.83
C LYS A 102 -22.21 -12.32 21.38
N ILE A 103 -21.06 -11.85 20.86
CA ILE A 103 -21.01 -11.29 19.50
C ILE A 103 -21.25 -12.38 18.46
N VAL A 104 -22.26 -12.18 17.61
CA VAL A 104 -22.53 -13.05 16.45
C VAL A 104 -21.80 -12.53 15.21
N GLN A 105 -21.66 -13.39 14.18
CA GLN A 105 -20.85 -13.09 13.01
C GLN A 105 -21.34 -11.86 12.24
N GLU A 106 -22.65 -11.79 12.00
CA GLU A 106 -23.28 -10.66 11.34
C GLU A 106 -23.08 -9.33 12.10
N GLN A 107 -23.19 -9.36 13.42
CA GLN A 107 -22.90 -8.18 14.26
C GLN A 107 -21.45 -7.74 14.12
N LEU A 108 -20.50 -8.68 14.11
CA LEU A 108 -19.08 -8.35 13.91
C LEU A 108 -18.84 -7.76 12.52
N GLU A 109 -19.49 -8.28 11.49
CA GLU A 109 -19.40 -7.76 10.13
C GLU A 109 -19.85 -6.30 10.06
N ARG A 110 -21.05 -5.98 10.59
CA ARG A 110 -21.57 -4.60 10.67
C ARG A 110 -20.71 -3.67 11.54
N ILE A 111 -19.97 -4.22 12.50
CA ILE A 111 -19.02 -3.43 13.32
C ILE A 111 -17.77 -3.07 12.51
N ILE A 112 -17.22 -3.99 11.72
CA ILE A 112 -15.99 -3.76 10.95
C ILE A 112 -16.28 -2.98 9.67
N PHE A 113 -17.31 -3.41 8.94
CA PHE A 113 -17.78 -2.87 7.67
C PHE A 113 -19.05 -2.08 7.92
N GLU A 114 -18.89 -0.86 8.45
CA GLU A 114 -20.00 -0.05 8.98
C GLU A 114 -21.11 0.21 7.94
N TYR A 115 -20.79 0.18 6.65
CA TYR A 115 -21.74 0.35 5.54
C TYR A 115 -22.65 -0.85 5.27
N LYS A 116 -22.42 -1.99 5.94
CA LYS A 116 -23.36 -3.12 5.98
C LYS A 116 -24.54 -2.85 6.90
N ASP A 117 -24.48 -1.77 7.68
CA ASP A 117 -25.62 -1.24 8.39
C ASP A 117 -26.46 -0.42 7.40
N GLU A 118 -27.70 -0.86 7.15
CA GLU A 118 -28.64 -0.20 6.24
C GLU A 118 -28.91 1.27 6.60
N ALA A 119 -28.65 1.67 7.84
CA ALA A 119 -28.74 3.06 8.28
C ALA A 119 -27.64 3.96 7.67
N PHE A 120 -26.56 3.40 7.11
CA PHE A 120 -25.39 4.15 6.65
C PHE A 120 -24.77 3.65 5.32
N PRO A 121 -25.51 3.55 4.21
CA PRO A 121 -24.96 3.05 2.94
C PRO A 121 -23.85 3.95 2.38
N LEU A 122 -23.92 5.27 2.65
CA LEU A 122 -22.99 6.27 2.11
C LEU A 122 -21.59 6.24 2.74
N ILE A 123 -21.33 5.42 3.77
CA ILE A 123 -20.01 5.38 4.43
C ILE A 123 -19.07 4.31 3.85
N LYS A 124 -19.49 3.56 2.83
CA LYS A 124 -18.69 2.48 2.22
C LYS A 124 -17.33 2.99 1.76
N GLU A 125 -17.33 4.07 1.00
CA GLU A 125 -16.12 4.72 0.49
C GLU A 125 -15.14 5.05 1.62
N ARG A 126 -15.60 5.82 2.61
CA ARG A 126 -14.80 6.22 3.75
C ARG A 126 -14.25 5.01 4.51
N ASN A 127 -15.11 4.05 4.88
CA ASN A 127 -14.72 2.89 5.67
C ASN A 127 -13.67 2.04 4.96
N CYS A 128 -13.89 1.72 3.68
CA CYS A 128 -12.94 0.93 2.90
C CYS A 128 -11.63 1.67 2.63
N ILE A 129 -11.66 2.99 2.39
CA ILE A 129 -10.44 3.80 2.25
C ILE A 129 -9.64 3.83 3.56
N GLU A 130 -10.31 4.05 4.70
CA GLU A 130 -9.66 4.02 6.01
C GLU A 130 -9.01 2.65 6.26
N LEU A 131 -9.75 1.55 6.06
CA LEU A 131 -9.22 0.19 6.20
C LEU A 131 -8.06 -0.11 5.25
N THR A 132 -8.14 0.36 4.00
CA THR A 132 -7.06 0.22 3.02
C THR A 132 -5.82 1.01 3.43
N ARG A 133 -5.98 2.11 4.16
CA ARG A 133 -4.84 2.86 4.71
C ARG A 133 -4.30 2.25 6.00
N GLY A 134 -4.94 1.21 6.53
CA GLY A 134 -4.64 0.61 7.83
C GLY A 134 -5.16 1.44 9.01
N LEU A 135 -6.11 2.34 8.76
CA LEU A 135 -6.78 3.16 9.77
C LEU A 135 -8.05 2.46 10.25
N ILE A 136 -8.34 2.64 11.54
CA ILE A 136 -9.54 2.09 12.19
C ILE A 136 -10.24 3.24 12.89
N SER A 137 -11.52 3.43 12.54
CA SER A 137 -12.40 4.42 13.15
C SER A 137 -12.60 4.13 14.64
N ASP A 138 -12.68 5.19 15.45
CA ASP A 138 -12.94 5.05 16.89
C ASP A 138 -14.33 4.45 17.15
N THR A 139 -15.27 4.59 16.21
CA THR A 139 -16.59 3.95 16.27
C THR A 139 -16.47 2.43 16.31
N ILE A 140 -15.62 1.85 15.44
CA ILE A 140 -15.34 0.41 15.41
C ILE A 140 -14.79 -0.05 16.76
N ILE A 141 -13.80 0.68 17.30
CA ILE A 141 -13.17 0.36 18.59
C ILE A 141 -14.20 0.43 19.72
N THR A 142 -15.05 1.47 19.72
CA THR A 142 -16.08 1.69 20.74
C THR A 142 -17.14 0.60 20.70
N LYS A 143 -17.61 0.20 19.51
CA LYS A 143 -18.55 -0.90 19.32
C LYS A 143 -17.95 -2.23 19.80
N LEU A 144 -16.68 -2.52 19.48
CA LEU A 144 -15.98 -3.73 19.94
C LEU A 144 -15.83 -3.79 21.47
N ARG A 145 -15.54 -2.66 22.12
CA ARG A 145 -15.39 -2.58 23.60
C ARG A 145 -16.66 -2.89 24.38
N ARG A 146 -17.83 -2.86 23.74
CA ARG A 146 -19.09 -3.30 24.36
C ARG A 146 -19.13 -4.80 24.60
N PHE A 147 -18.35 -5.56 23.84
CA PHE A 147 -18.33 -7.03 23.89
C PHE A 147 -17.01 -7.60 24.41
N LEU A 148 -15.92 -6.85 24.28
CA LEU A 148 -14.56 -7.31 24.51
C LEU A 148 -13.83 -6.42 25.52
N SER A 149 -12.92 -7.02 26.29
CA SER A 149 -12.02 -6.24 27.15
C SER A 149 -11.11 -5.33 26.32
N LYS A 150 -10.56 -4.28 26.94
CA LYS A 150 -9.61 -3.35 26.28
C LYS A 150 -8.43 -4.09 25.64
N LYS A 151 -7.88 -5.09 26.34
CA LYS A 151 -6.75 -5.90 25.86
C LYS A 151 -7.12 -6.70 24.61
N VAL A 152 -8.24 -7.43 24.65
CA VAL A 152 -8.71 -8.24 23.52
C VAL A 152 -9.09 -7.35 22.35
N THR A 153 -9.74 -6.19 22.61
CA THR A 153 -10.09 -5.22 21.57
C THR A 153 -8.86 -4.74 20.80
N ASN A 154 -7.78 -4.35 21.49
CA ASN A 154 -6.57 -3.88 20.82
C ASN A 154 -5.95 -4.97 19.94
N GLU A 155 -5.97 -6.24 20.38
CA GLU A 155 -5.49 -7.35 19.56
C GLU A 155 -6.40 -7.61 18.35
N VAL A 156 -7.73 -7.55 18.54
CA VAL A 156 -8.71 -7.63 17.45
C VAL A 156 -8.45 -6.54 16.41
N VAL A 157 -8.29 -5.29 16.83
CA VAL A 157 -8.05 -4.15 15.93
C VAL A 157 -6.76 -4.33 15.12
N SER A 158 -5.67 -4.73 15.77
CA SER A 158 -4.42 -5.05 15.07
C SER A 158 -4.59 -6.17 14.05
N ARG A 159 -5.39 -7.20 14.39
CA ARG A 159 -5.70 -8.31 13.50
C ARG A 159 -6.63 -7.91 12.35
N ILE A 160 -7.57 -6.98 12.55
CA ILE A 160 -8.44 -6.46 11.49
C ILE A 160 -7.56 -5.84 10.40
N ILE A 161 -6.66 -4.92 10.77
CA ILE A 161 -5.71 -4.30 9.82
C ILE A 161 -4.92 -5.38 9.08
N LYS A 162 -4.33 -6.33 9.82
CA LYS A 162 -3.54 -7.41 9.25
C LYS A 162 -4.31 -8.27 8.25
N HIS A 163 -5.50 -8.71 8.62
CA HIS A 163 -6.31 -9.61 7.80
C HIS A 163 -6.93 -8.87 6.62
N PHE A 164 -7.36 -7.62 6.82
CA PHE A 164 -7.87 -6.76 5.75
C PHE A 164 -6.80 -6.56 4.68
N HIS A 165 -5.60 -6.10 5.02
CA HIS A 165 -4.55 -5.90 4.01
C HIS A 165 -4.14 -7.18 3.29
N LYS A 166 -4.11 -8.31 4.00
CA LYS A 166 -3.83 -9.60 3.35
C LYS A 166 -4.93 -9.99 2.36
N ALA A 167 -6.18 -9.82 2.74
CA ALA A 167 -7.33 -10.15 1.91
C ALA A 167 -7.47 -9.16 0.74
N PHE A 168 -7.38 -7.85 0.99
CA PHE A 168 -7.37 -6.79 -0.03
C PHE A 168 -6.30 -7.08 -1.08
N ARG A 169 -5.08 -7.39 -0.66
CA ARG A 169 -4.02 -7.73 -1.60
C ARG A 169 -4.36 -8.95 -2.46
N LYS A 170 -4.93 -9.99 -1.83
CA LYS A 170 -5.24 -11.27 -2.47
C LYS A 170 -6.41 -11.17 -3.47
N TYR A 171 -7.49 -10.50 -3.08
CA TYR A 171 -8.78 -10.53 -3.79
C TYR A 171 -9.05 -9.27 -4.61
N ILE A 172 -8.39 -8.15 -4.31
CA ILE A 172 -8.56 -6.89 -5.05
C ILE A 172 -7.29 -6.60 -5.85
N TRP A 173 -6.18 -6.42 -5.14
CA TRP A 173 -4.97 -5.86 -5.75
C TRP A 173 -4.29 -6.81 -6.75
N ASN A 174 -4.12 -8.09 -6.40
CA ASN A 174 -3.46 -9.05 -7.28
C ASN A 174 -4.28 -9.31 -8.56
N PRO A 175 -5.61 -9.55 -8.50
CA PRO A 175 -6.45 -9.63 -9.71
C PRO A 175 -6.39 -8.36 -10.56
N ARG A 176 -6.46 -7.18 -9.93
CA ARG A 176 -6.30 -5.91 -10.65
C ARG A 176 -4.96 -5.80 -11.38
N CYS A 177 -3.87 -6.20 -10.73
CA CYS A 177 -2.55 -6.22 -11.37
C CYS A 177 -2.50 -7.19 -12.56
N TYR A 178 -3.20 -8.31 -12.49
CA TYR A 178 -3.31 -9.26 -13.60
C TYR A 178 -4.03 -8.63 -14.79
N GLU A 179 -5.19 -8.02 -14.57
CA GLU A 179 -5.94 -7.31 -15.62
C GLU A 179 -5.16 -6.14 -16.21
N LEU A 180 -4.43 -5.38 -15.39
CA LEU A 180 -3.55 -4.32 -15.88
C LEU A 180 -2.46 -4.89 -16.80
N ASN A 181 -1.84 -6.01 -16.44
CA ASN A 181 -0.81 -6.62 -17.30
C ASN A 181 -1.39 -7.07 -18.66
N ILE A 182 -2.64 -7.58 -18.68
CA ILE A 182 -3.32 -7.93 -19.94
C ILE A 182 -3.56 -6.68 -20.77
N LEU A 183 -4.04 -5.60 -20.14
CA LEU A 183 -4.31 -4.34 -20.82
C LEU A 183 -3.00 -3.72 -21.38
N GLU A 184 -1.94 -3.72 -20.59
CA GLU A 184 -0.62 -3.24 -21.03
C GLU A 184 -0.09 -4.05 -22.20
N ALA A 185 -0.27 -5.37 -22.20
CA ALA A 185 0.11 -6.22 -23.32
C ALA A 185 -0.69 -5.90 -24.60
N LYS A 186 -1.98 -5.56 -24.48
CA LYS A 186 -2.82 -5.13 -25.61
C LYS A 186 -2.43 -3.75 -26.16
N LEU A 187 -1.80 -2.91 -25.34
CA LEU A 187 -1.31 -1.59 -25.71
C LEU A 187 0.18 -1.60 -26.10
N ASP A 188 0.78 -2.78 -26.24
CA ASP A 188 2.21 -2.96 -26.53
C ASP A 188 3.15 -2.26 -25.53
N ILE A 189 2.70 -2.05 -24.28
CA ILE A 189 3.51 -1.43 -23.22
C ILE A 189 4.49 -2.47 -22.66
N THR A 190 5.77 -2.31 -22.99
CA THR A 190 6.81 -3.23 -22.54
C THR A 190 7.38 -2.85 -21.17
N LYS A 191 8.15 -3.76 -20.56
CA LYS A 191 8.89 -3.45 -19.32
C LYS A 191 9.86 -2.28 -19.49
N LYS A 192 10.45 -2.11 -20.68
CA LYS A 192 11.37 -1.01 -20.97
C LYS A 192 10.65 0.32 -20.92
N ASP A 193 9.43 0.37 -21.46
CA ASP A 193 8.62 1.59 -21.49
C ASP A 193 8.20 2.03 -20.09
N LYS A 194 7.91 1.07 -19.20
CA LYS A 194 7.63 1.34 -17.78
C LYS A 194 8.83 1.92 -17.02
N MET A 195 10.04 1.63 -17.47
CA MET A 195 11.28 2.17 -16.88
C MET A 195 11.59 3.58 -17.38
N ASN A 196 11.00 4.01 -18.50
CA ASN A 196 11.08 5.38 -19.01
C ASN A 196 10.13 6.28 -18.21
N THR A 197 10.51 6.59 -16.98
CA THR A 197 9.84 7.63 -16.21
C THR A 197 10.20 8.98 -16.80
N VAL A 198 9.22 9.89 -16.94
CA VAL A 198 9.50 11.29 -17.21
C VAL A 198 10.26 11.85 -16.02
N ARG A 199 11.59 11.80 -16.08
CA ARG A 199 12.42 12.58 -15.16
C ARG A 199 12.20 14.02 -15.56
N SER A 200 11.41 14.76 -14.79
CA SER A 200 11.34 16.23 -14.86
C SER A 200 12.64 16.90 -14.38
N HIS A 201 13.79 16.26 -14.62
CA HIS A 201 15.10 16.87 -14.62
C HIS A 201 15.64 16.68 -16.03
N SER A 202 15.51 17.71 -16.84
CA SER A 202 16.22 17.88 -18.11
C SER A 202 17.71 17.70 -17.88
N CYS A 203 18.20 16.49 -18.07
CA CYS A 203 19.61 16.18 -18.15
C CYS A 203 20.03 16.52 -19.58
N SER A 204 20.66 17.68 -19.75
CA SER A 204 21.19 18.14 -21.04
C SER A 204 22.18 17.13 -21.61
N ILE A 205 22.08 16.90 -22.93
CA ILE A 205 22.86 15.96 -23.77
C ILE A 205 24.38 15.98 -23.49
N SER A 206 24.91 17.07 -22.95
CA SER A 206 26.30 17.22 -22.51
C SER A 206 26.75 16.20 -21.45
N GLN A 207 25.85 15.64 -20.62
CA GLN A 207 26.22 14.69 -19.56
C GLN A 207 26.43 13.24 -20.03
N GLN A 208 26.04 12.88 -21.27
CA GLN A 208 26.25 11.53 -21.80
C GLN A 208 27.65 11.30 -22.37
N LEU A 209 28.38 12.36 -22.75
CA LEU A 209 29.71 12.25 -23.35
C LEU A 209 30.83 12.00 -22.31
N ASP A 210 30.67 12.47 -21.07
CA ASP A 210 31.69 12.27 -20.02
C ASP A 210 31.73 10.83 -19.46
N ILE A 211 30.63 10.08 -19.59
CA ILE A 211 30.54 8.71 -19.06
C ILE A 211 31.31 7.71 -19.93
N GLN A 212 31.49 7.99 -21.22
CA GLN A 212 32.26 7.12 -22.11
C GLN A 212 33.79 7.24 -21.92
N GLN A 213 34.29 8.30 -21.30
CA GLN A 213 35.74 8.49 -21.12
C GLN A 213 36.32 7.90 -19.83
N THR A 214 35.48 7.41 -18.89
CA THR A 214 35.95 6.83 -17.62
C THR A 214 35.74 5.32 -17.51
N GLN A 215 35.60 4.60 -18.62
CA GLN A 215 35.79 3.13 -18.67
C GLN A 215 37.29 2.77 -18.68
N GLY A 216 38.03 3.28 -17.69
CA GLY A 216 39.25 2.65 -17.21
C GLY A 216 38.85 1.68 -16.09
N THR A 217 39.33 0.44 -16.17
CA THR A 217 39.01 -0.72 -15.32
C THR A 217 39.16 -0.43 -13.81
N LEU A 218 38.17 0.20 -13.19
CA LEU A 218 38.13 0.43 -11.74
C LEU A 218 37.50 -0.78 -11.04
N ASP A 219 38.22 -1.32 -10.06
CA ASP A 219 37.74 -2.40 -9.19
C ASP A 219 36.39 -2.02 -8.56
N LYS A 220 35.42 -2.95 -8.64
CA LYS A 220 34.04 -2.75 -8.15
C LYS A 220 34.01 -2.32 -6.69
N ASN A 221 34.96 -2.77 -5.88
CA ASN A 221 35.04 -2.41 -4.46
C ASN A 221 35.43 -0.94 -4.26
N GLU A 222 36.26 -0.39 -5.15
CA GLU A 222 36.67 1.01 -5.07
C GLU A 222 35.54 1.94 -5.54
N LEU A 223 34.80 1.55 -6.58
CA LEU A 223 33.61 2.27 -7.01
C LEU A 223 32.53 2.30 -5.92
N LEU A 224 32.32 1.18 -5.24
CA LEU A 224 31.39 1.09 -4.12
C LEU A 224 31.82 2.01 -2.97
N ARG A 225 33.12 2.01 -2.59
CA ARG A 225 33.64 2.92 -1.55
C ARG A 225 33.46 4.38 -1.92
N LYS A 226 33.80 4.79 -3.14
CA LYS A 226 33.65 6.19 -3.59
C LYS A 226 32.20 6.64 -3.56
N THR A 227 31.28 5.76 -3.98
CA THR A 227 29.84 6.04 -3.97
C THR A 227 29.28 6.17 -2.55
N LEU A 228 29.66 5.26 -1.64
CA LEU A 228 29.24 5.31 -0.23
C LEU A 228 29.77 6.55 0.49
N THR A 229 31.03 6.94 0.22
CA THR A 229 31.63 8.16 0.77
C THR A 229 30.89 9.41 0.29
N ARG A 230 30.52 9.49 -0.99
CA ARG A 230 29.71 10.59 -1.53
C ARG A 230 28.34 10.67 -0.85
N CYS A 231 27.63 9.55 -0.72
CA CYS A 231 26.33 9.51 -0.02
C CYS A 231 26.44 9.94 1.45
N LYS A 232 27.47 9.48 2.16
CA LYS A 232 27.73 9.87 3.56
C LYS A 232 27.92 11.37 3.68
N ASN A 233 28.76 11.95 2.83
CA ASN A 233 29.05 13.38 2.87
C ASN A 233 27.83 14.23 2.53
N TYR A 234 27.01 13.78 1.58
CA TYR A 234 25.76 14.43 1.23
C TYR A 234 24.78 14.46 2.41
N ILE A 235 24.54 13.30 3.03
CA ILE A 235 23.66 13.17 4.20
C ILE A 235 24.17 14.04 5.36
N HIS A 236 25.48 14.01 5.62
CA HIS A 236 26.09 14.83 6.66
C HIS A 236 25.91 16.33 6.37
N SER A 237 26.04 16.76 5.12
CA SER A 237 25.81 18.17 4.74
C SER A 237 24.36 18.60 4.92
N LEU A 238 23.39 17.73 4.62
CA LEU A 238 21.98 18.00 4.83
C LEU A 238 21.65 18.16 6.32
N ILE A 239 22.20 17.29 7.15
CA ILE A 239 22.01 17.31 8.59
C ILE A 239 22.63 18.56 9.22
N THR A 240 23.82 18.96 8.76
CA THR A 240 24.58 20.04 9.40
C THR A 240 24.28 21.43 8.85
N LYS A 241 23.86 21.53 7.57
CA LYS A 241 23.71 22.83 6.88
C LYS A 241 22.28 23.13 6.43
N GLY A 242 21.34 22.20 6.59
CA GLY A 242 19.91 22.42 6.29
C GLY A 242 19.56 22.62 4.81
N SER A 243 20.54 22.63 3.89
CA SER A 243 20.33 22.76 2.45
C SER A 243 21.22 21.79 1.67
N SER A 244 20.67 21.19 0.62
CA SER A 244 21.41 20.38 -0.35
C SER A 244 22.39 21.27 -1.11
N GLN A 245 23.71 21.02 -1.00
CA GLN A 245 24.62 21.52 -2.03
C GLN A 245 24.26 20.80 -3.33
N SER A 246 23.83 21.57 -4.34
CA SER A 246 23.58 21.04 -5.68
C SER A 246 24.76 20.21 -6.12
N TRP A 247 24.50 19.05 -6.70
CA TRP A 247 25.50 18.14 -7.26
C TRP A 247 26.47 18.93 -8.14
N LYS A 248 27.64 19.27 -7.60
CA LYS A 248 28.75 19.76 -8.43
C LYS A 248 29.31 18.53 -9.13
N THR A 249 29.07 18.51 -10.44
CA THR A 249 29.56 17.53 -11.41
C THR A 249 31.06 17.32 -11.27
#